data_AF-A0A484ZET4-F1
#
_entry.id   AF-A0A484ZET4-F1
#
_cell.length_a   1.000
_cell.length_b   1.000
_cell.length_c   1.000
_cell.angle_alpha   90.00
_cell.angle_beta   90.00
_cell.angle_gamma   90.00
#
_symmetry.space_group_name_H-M   'P 1'
#
loop_
_entity.id
_entity.type
_entity.pdbx_description
1 polymer ?
#
loop_
_entity_poly.entity_id
_entity_poly.type
_entity_poly.pdbx_seq_one_letter_code
_entity_poly.pdbx_strand_id
1 'polypeptide(L)' 'MPCAFGDTAEMIELCKVTAKYDGLFVVHQRSEADDILTSTQELIDIAKASGVWLHISHMKVCGKKNWA' A
#
# COMPACT_ATOMS: atom_id res chain seq x y z
N MET A 1 14.36 6.67 -0.48
CA MET A 1 12.91 6.98 -0.34
C MET A 1 12.65 7.37 1.11
N PRO A 2 12.01 8.53 1.37
CA PRO A 2 11.67 8.96 2.74
C PRO A 2 10.68 8.01 3.43
N CYS A 3 9.60 7.62 2.74
CA CYS A 3 8.52 6.80 3.31
C CYS A 3 8.86 5.31 3.48
N ALA A 4 10.06 4.87 3.07
CA ALA A 4 10.46 3.46 3.18
C ALA A 4 10.65 3.00 4.63
N PHE A 5 10.80 3.93 5.57
CA PHE A 5 10.91 3.67 7.01
C PHE A 5 9.58 3.77 7.75
N GLY A 6 8.49 4.17 7.07
CA GLY A 6 7.17 4.30 7.67
C GLY A 6 6.59 2.94 8.06
N ASP A 7 6.00 2.88 9.24
CA ASP A 7 5.33 1.69 9.79
C ASP A 7 3.92 1.55 9.16
N THR A 8 3.49 0.33 8.93
CA THR A 8 2.11 0.00 8.58
C THR A 8 1.10 0.60 9.58
N ALA A 9 1.42 0.60 10.88
CA ALA A 9 0.56 1.19 11.92
C ALA A 9 0.39 2.72 11.75
N GLU A 10 1.46 3.43 11.40
CA GLU A 10 1.42 4.86 11.09
C GLU A 10 0.49 5.12 9.90
N MET A 11 0.63 4.32 8.84
CA MET A 11 -0.21 4.45 7.66
C MET A 11 -1.68 4.17 7.93
N ILE A 12 -2.01 3.20 8.82
CA ILE A 12 -3.39 2.94 9.24
C ILE A 12 -4.00 4.16 9.91
N GLU A 13 -3.29 4.82 10.84
CA GLU A 13 -3.82 5.99 11.54
C GLU A 13 -4.05 7.18 10.61
N LEU A 14 -3.15 7.41 9.65
CA LEU A 14 -3.34 8.44 8.61
C LEU A 14 -4.52 8.11 7.69
N CYS A 15 -4.67 6.85 7.30
CA CYS A 15 -5.77 6.40 6.45
C CYS A 15 -7.13 6.49 7.16
N LYS A 16 -7.19 6.26 8.48
CA LYS A 16 -8.42 6.48 9.27
C LYS A 16 -8.89 7.93 9.22
N VAL A 17 -7.97 8.90 9.18
CA VAL A 17 -8.35 10.31 9.01
C VAL A 17 -8.89 10.55 7.61
N THR A 18 -8.23 9.99 6.58
CA THR A 18 -8.64 10.13 5.17
C THR A 18 -10.03 9.53 4.93
N ALA A 19 -10.32 8.37 5.51
CA ALA A 19 -11.60 7.68 5.39
C ALA A 19 -12.78 8.52 5.93
N LYS A 20 -12.57 9.37 6.95
CA LYS A 20 -13.63 10.26 7.49
C LYS A 20 -14.15 11.29 6.49
N TYR A 21 -13.42 11.51 5.39
CA TYR A 21 -13.76 12.46 4.35
C TYR A 21 -14.05 11.78 3.01
N ASP A 22 -14.38 10.48 3.02
CA ASP A 22 -14.58 9.66 1.82
C ASP A 22 -13.40 9.73 0.83
N GLY A 23 -12.19 9.96 1.37
CA GLY A 23 -10.96 10.11 0.59
C GLY A 23 -10.38 8.79 0.10
N LEU A 24 -9.38 8.90 -0.78
CA LEU A 24 -8.66 7.78 -1.38
C LEU A 24 -7.22 7.71 -0.85
N PHE A 25 -6.78 6.49 -0.52
CA PHE A 25 -5.38 6.19 -0.30
C PHE A 25 -4.74 5.73 -1.62
N VAL A 26 -4.06 6.66 -2.28
CA VAL A 26 -3.35 6.43 -3.55
C VAL A 26 -1.87 6.20 -3.24
N VAL A 27 -1.30 5.06 -3.62
CA VAL A 27 -0.01 4.63 -3.08
C VAL A 27 0.87 3.87 -4.09
N HIS A 28 2.17 4.16 -4.04
CA HIS A 28 3.23 3.33 -4.62
C HIS A 28 3.63 2.30 -3.56
N GLN A 29 3.37 1.02 -3.80
CA GLN A 29 3.61 -0.05 -2.83
C GLN A 29 5.11 -0.25 -2.54
N ARG A 30 5.46 -0.69 -1.33
CA ARG A 30 6.84 -0.81 -0.85
C ARG A 30 7.77 -1.62 -1.79
N SER A 31 7.26 -2.69 -2.39
CA SER A 31 7.99 -3.51 -3.35
C SER A 31 7.09 -3.90 -4.53
N GLU A 32 7.60 -3.71 -5.75
CA GLU A 32 6.95 -4.18 -6.98
C GLU A 32 7.70 -5.41 -7.55
N ALA A 33 8.71 -5.93 -6.87
CA ALA A 33 9.56 -7.02 -7.33
C ALA A 33 9.43 -8.24 -6.39
N ASP A 34 10.51 -8.60 -5.70
CA ASP A 34 10.65 -9.88 -4.98
C ASP A 34 9.63 -10.06 -3.85
N ASP A 35 9.23 -8.95 -3.24
CA ASP A 35 8.29 -8.92 -2.11
C ASP A 35 6.92 -8.36 -2.51
N ILE A 36 6.55 -8.41 -3.79
CA ILE A 36 5.30 -7.79 -4.27
C ILE A 36 4.06 -8.34 -3.57
N LEU A 37 4.01 -9.64 -3.27
CA LEU A 37 2.86 -10.24 -2.58
C LEU A 37 2.72 -9.70 -1.16
N THR A 38 3.82 -9.66 -0.40
CA THR A 38 3.85 -9.08 0.94
C THR A 38 3.51 -7.60 0.91
N SER A 39 4.07 -6.87 -0.06
CA SER A 39 3.82 -5.43 -0.23
C SER A 39 2.37 -5.13 -0.61
N THR A 40 1.74 -5.93 -1.47
CA THR A 40 0.34 -5.76 -1.85
C THR A 40 -0.58 -6.13 -0.67
N GLN A 41 -0.23 -7.18 0.08
CA GLN A 41 -0.98 -7.58 1.27
C GLN A 41 -0.95 -6.50 2.35
N GLU A 42 0.20 -5.86 2.59
CA GLU A 42 0.33 -4.70 3.50
C GLU A 42 -0.70 -3.62 3.16
N LEU A 43 -0.83 -3.25 1.88
CA LEU A 43 -1.79 -2.23 1.45
C LEU A 43 -3.24 -2.65 1.64
N ILE A 44 -3.57 -3.92 1.37
CA ILE A 44 -4.91 -4.47 1.60
C ILE A 44 -5.26 -4.43 3.08
N ASP A 45 -4.31 -4.79 3.95
CA ASP A 45 -4.52 -4.80 5.39
C ASP A 45 -4.69 -3.37 5.93
N ILE A 46 -3.91 -2.41 5.44
CA ILE A 46 -4.11 -0.98 5.74
C ILE A 46 -5.52 -0.54 5.35
N ALA A 47 -5.97 -0.88 4.15
CA ALA A 47 -7.29 -0.49 3.65
C ALA A 47 -8.42 -1.09 4.51
N LYS A 48 -8.34 -2.38 4.84
CA LYS A 48 -9.32 -3.05 5.70
C LYS A 48 -9.35 -2.48 7.12
N ALA A 49 -8.19 -2.24 7.72
CA ALA A 49 -8.08 -1.77 9.09
C ALA A 49 -8.49 -0.29 9.26
N SER A 50 -8.32 0.52 8.21
CA SER A 50 -8.66 1.95 8.25
C SER A 50 -10.03 2.28 7.66
N GLY A 51 -10.59 1.40 6.81
CA GLY A 51 -11.82 1.65 6.06
C GLY A 51 -11.65 2.60 4.87
N VAL A 52 -10.42 2.95 4.50
CA VAL A 52 -10.15 3.85 3.35
C VAL A 52 -10.32 3.12 2.02
N TRP A 53 -10.72 3.86 0.98
CA TRP A 53 -10.66 3.37 -0.39
C TRP A 53 -9.21 3.33 -0.89
N LEU A 54 -8.77 2.17 -1.37
CA LEU A 54 -7.39 1.95 -1.84
C LEU A 54 -7.28 2.10 -3.36
N HIS A 55 -6.25 2.81 -3.82
CA HIS A 55 -5.80 2.85 -5.22
C HIS A 55 -4.30 2.52 -5.28
N ILE A 56 -3.96 1.41 -5.91
CA ILE A 56 -2.56 1.02 -6.13
C ILE A 56 -2.06 1.66 -7.42
N SER A 57 -1.14 2.62 -7.29
CA SER A 57 -0.56 3.32 -8.43
C SER A 57 0.26 2.36 -9.28
N HIS A 58 0.16 2.51 -10.61
CA HIS A 58 1.02 1.86 -11.62
C HIS A 58 1.38 0.39 -11.32
N MET A 59 0.38 -0.40 -10.94
CA MET A 59 0.54 -1.82 -10.57
C MET A 59 1.31 -2.58 -11.65
N LYS A 60 2.40 -3.24 -11.24
CA LYS A 60 3.28 -4.01 -12.12
C LYS A 60 4.06 -5.06 -11.34
N VAL A 61 4.54 -6.08 -12.04
CA VAL A 61 5.49 -7.07 -11.50
C VAL A 61 6.87 -6.83 -12.13
N CYS A 62 7.81 -6.34 -11.33
CA CYS A 62 9.15 -5.96 -11.75
C CYS A 62 10.12 -7.13 -11.69
N GLY A 63 11.00 -7.21 -12.70
CA GLY A 63 12.06 -8.21 -12.78
C GLY A 63 11.59 -9.55 -13.35
N LYS A 64 12.29 -10.05 -14.38
CA LYS A 64 11.91 -11.28 -15.11
C LYS A 64 11.72 -12.50 -14.22
N LYS A 65 12.45 -12.57 -13.10
CA LYS A 65 12.36 -13.68 -12.14
C LYS A 65 11.00 -13.76 -11.40
N ASN A 66 10.24 -12.66 -11.37
CA ASN A 66 8.98 -12.55 -10.65
C ASN A 66 7.75 -12.76 -11.56
N TRP A 67 7.93 -13.06 -12.85
CA TRP A 67 6.83 -13.16 -13.83
C TRP A 67 6.16 -14.53 -13.91
N ALA A 68 6.63 -15.51 -13.14
CA ALA A 68 6.16 -16.88 -13.16
C ALA A 68 5.35 -17.21 -11.90
#